data_AF-A0A7C7G427-F1
#
_entry.id   AF-A0A7C7G427-F1
#
_cell.length_a   1.000
_cell.length_b   1.000
_cell.length_c   1.000
_cell.angle_alpha   90.00
_cell.angle_beta   90.00
_cell.angle_gamma   90.00
#
_symmetry.space_group_name_H-M   'P 1'
#
loop_
_entity.id
_entity.type
_entity.pdbx_description
1 polymer ?
#
loop_
_entity_poly.entity_id
_entity_poly.type
_entity_poly.pdbx_seq_one_letter_code
_entity_poly.pdbx_strand_id
1 'polypeptide(L)'
;MGKRRDLTLEEYVVETTTNIREDRAMAKTLLLDVMADMATSPAERREMGPLAAKFVENLQRSNEQMVKLAAILQRQKTSSVGLTSDDKEQLFDLLNEGQEDV
;
A
#
# COMPACT_ATOMS: atom_id res chain seq x y z
N MET A 1 15.85 -4.04 22.39
CA MET A 1 15.27 -3.11 21.40
C MET A 1 16.08 -3.24 20.12
N GLY A 2 15.65 -4.07 19.16
CA GLY A 2 16.42 -4.33 17.94
C GLY A 2 16.54 -3.07 17.09
N LYS A 3 17.74 -2.80 16.56
CA LYS A 3 17.98 -1.74 15.56
C LYS A 3 16.96 -1.89 14.43
N ARG A 4 16.09 -0.88 14.25
CA ARG A 4 15.29 -0.77 13.01
C ARG A 4 16.28 -0.73 11.86
N ARG A 5 16.18 -1.69 10.94
CA ARG A 5 16.93 -1.64 9.67
C ARG A 5 16.36 -0.46 8.89
N ASP A 6 17.24 0.39 8.36
CA ASP A 6 16.83 1.41 7.40
C ASP A 6 16.57 0.69 6.08
N LEU A 7 15.32 0.31 5.85
CA LEU A 7 14.88 -0.30 4.60
C LEU A 7 14.66 0.79 3.56
N THR A 8 15.03 0.48 2.33
CA THR A 8 14.64 1.27 1.15
C THR A 8 13.12 1.25 1.00
N LEU A 9 12.59 2.22 0.25
CA LEU A 9 11.15 2.28 -0.01
C LEU A 9 10.64 1.01 -0.72
N GLU A 10 11.43 0.47 -1.64
CA GLU A 10 11.08 -0.75 -2.38
C GLU A 10 10.99 -1.96 -1.44
N GLU A 11 11.93 -2.09 -0.51
CA GLU A 11 11.88 -3.11 0.54
C GLU A 11 10.63 -2.93 1.44
N TYR A 12 10.30 -1.70 1.85
CA TYR A 12 9.07 -1.42 2.60
C TYR A 12 7.81 -1.77 1.83
N VAL A 13 7.77 -1.54 0.52
CA VAL A 13 6.63 -1.87 -0.33
C VAL A 13 6.47 -3.39 -0.43
N VAL A 14 7.57 -4.13 -0.60
CA VAL A 14 7.56 -5.60 -0.63
C VAL A 14 7.14 -6.17 0.72
N GLU A 15 7.72 -5.70 1.82
CA GLU A 15 7.36 -6.14 3.17
C GLU A 15 5.88 -5.87 3.48
N THR A 16 5.42 -4.64 3.21
CA THR A 16 4.02 -4.26 3.43
C THR A 16 3.07 -5.11 2.58
N THR A 17 3.39 -5.32 1.31
CA THR A 17 2.54 -6.15 0.41
C THR A 17 2.51 -7.60 0.87
N THR A 18 3.64 -8.12 1.37
CA THR A 18 3.75 -9.48 1.90
C THR A 18 2.90 -9.64 3.15
N ASN A 19 3.05 -8.74 4.13
CA ASN A 19 2.27 -8.73 5.36
C ASN A 19 0.76 -8.66 5.06
N ILE A 20 0.34 -7.77 4.15
CA ILE A 20 -1.05 -7.66 3.72
C ILE A 20 -1.57 -8.99 3.15
N ARG A 21 -0.77 -9.71 2.35
CA ARG A 21 -1.19 -10.98 1.75
C ARG A 21 -1.28 -12.10 2.78
N GLU A 22 -0.31 -12.18 3.68
CA GLU A 22 -0.27 -13.17 4.75
C GLU A 22 -1.44 -13.00 5.72
N ASP A 23 -1.70 -11.75 6.15
CA ASP A 23 -2.84 -11.42 7.00
C ASP A 23 -4.18 -11.78 6.35
N ARG A 24 -4.32 -11.55 5.04
CA ARG A 24 -5.52 -11.95 4.28
C ARG A 24 -5.68 -13.44 4.21
N ALA A 25 -4.59 -14.17 3.98
CA ALA A 25 -4.63 -15.63 3.91
C ALA A 25 -5.07 -16.22 5.26
N MET A 26 -4.53 -15.70 6.35
CA MET A 26 -4.92 -16.07 7.71
C MET A 26 -6.39 -15.73 7.98
N ALA A 27 -6.81 -14.48 7.76
CA ALA A 27 -8.19 -14.04 7.98
C ALA A 27 -9.20 -14.82 7.14
N LYS A 28 -8.85 -15.17 5.89
CA LYS A 28 -9.72 -15.98 5.03
C LYS A 28 -9.85 -17.41 5.53
N THR A 29 -8.74 -18.01 6.00
CA THR A 29 -8.76 -19.37 6.57
C THR A 29 -9.67 -19.41 7.79
N LEU A 30 -9.45 -18.49 8.75
CA LEU A 30 -10.27 -18.40 9.95
C LEU A 30 -11.74 -18.09 9.65
N LEU A 31 -12.01 -17.25 8.64
CA LEU A 31 -13.38 -16.97 8.21
C LEU A 31 -14.07 -18.21 7.65
N LEU A 32 -13.37 -19.04 6.86
CA LEU A 32 -13.94 -20.28 6.34
C LEU A 32 -14.27 -21.27 7.46
N ASP A 33 -13.39 -21.39 8.46
CA ASP A 33 -13.63 -22.26 9.62
C ASP A 33 -14.87 -21.78 10.39
N VAL A 34 -14.95 -20.49 10.71
CA VAL A 34 -16.12 -19.92 11.40
C VAL A 34 -17.39 -20.07 10.56
N MET A 35 -17.32 -19.91 9.24
CA MET A 35 -18.47 -20.12 8.36
C MET A 35 -18.94 -21.57 8.35
N ALA A 36 -18.04 -22.54 8.47
CA ALA A 36 -18.38 -23.95 8.58
C ALA A 36 -19.14 -24.21 9.89
N ASP A 37 -18.66 -23.67 11.02
CA ASP A 37 -19.33 -23.78 12.32
C ASP A 37 -20.71 -23.11 12.30
N MET A 38 -20.84 -21.93 11.69
CA MET A 38 -22.11 -21.20 11.52
C MET A 38 -23.15 -21.96 10.68
N ALA A 39 -22.71 -22.91 9.85
CA ALA A 39 -23.61 -23.71 9.02
C ALA A 39 -24.31 -24.83 9.83
N THR A 40 -23.80 -25.17 11.01
CA THR A 40 -24.31 -26.29 11.83
C THR A 40 -25.69 -26.02 12.43
N SER A 41 -25.96 -24.79 12.91
CA SER A 41 -27.28 -24.42 13.44
C SER A 41 -27.55 -22.91 13.41
N PRO A 42 -28.83 -22.48 13.48
CA PRO A 42 -29.18 -21.06 13.64
C PRO A 42 -28.64 -20.43 14.93
N ALA A 43 -28.44 -21.22 15.99
CA ALA A 43 -27.87 -20.74 17.26
C ALA A 43 -26.38 -20.41 17.08
N GLU A 44 -25.60 -21.34 16.53
CA GLU A 44 -24.18 -21.15 16.20
C GLU A 44 -23.98 -19.96 15.25
N ARG A 45 -24.86 -19.81 14.26
CA ARG A 45 -24.83 -18.65 13.36
C ARG A 45 -24.98 -17.32 14.09
N ARG A 46 -25.86 -17.26 15.10
CA ARG A 46 -26.09 -16.06 15.91
C ARG A 46 -24.89 -15.76 16.79
N GLU A 47 -24.27 -16.79 17.36
CA GLU A 47 -23.12 -16.67 18.25
C GLU A 47 -21.82 -16.31 17.51
N MET A 48 -21.57 -16.96 16.38
CA MET A 48 -20.34 -16.81 15.60
C MET A 48 -20.39 -15.67 14.57
N GLY A 49 -21.58 -15.15 14.25
CA GLY A 49 -21.76 -14.04 13.30
C GLY A 49 -20.90 -12.80 13.62
N PRO A 50 -20.83 -12.32 14.89
CA PRO A 50 -19.93 -11.24 15.29
C PRO A 50 -18.44 -11.54 15.03
N LEU A 51 -18.01 -12.79 15.23
CA LEU A 51 -16.63 -13.21 14.98
C LEU A 51 -16.31 -13.23 13.47
N ALA A 52 -17.21 -13.80 12.66
CA ALA A 52 -17.09 -13.76 11.20
C ALA A 52 -17.02 -12.32 10.66
N ALA A 53 -17.83 -11.41 11.22
CA ALA A 53 -17.81 -10.00 10.86
C ALA A 53 -16.43 -9.36 11.12
N LYS A 54 -15.71 -9.76 12.17
CA LYS A 54 -14.35 -9.26 12.45
C LYS A 54 -13.34 -9.70 11.41
N PHE A 55 -13.42 -10.93 10.91
CA PHE A 55 -12.54 -11.38 9.83
C PHE A 55 -12.85 -10.67 8.51
N VAL A 56 -14.13 -10.42 8.21
CA VAL A 56 -14.52 -9.59 7.05
C VAL A 56 -14.02 -8.15 7.18
N GLU A 57 -14.12 -7.55 8.37
CA GLU A 57 -13.59 -6.21 8.67
C GLU A 57 -12.06 -6.16 8.48
N ASN A 58 -11.33 -7.19 8.91
CA ASN A 58 -9.88 -7.29 8.67
C ASN A 58 -9.54 -7.36 7.17
N LEU A 59 -10.31 -8.12 6.39
CA LEU A 59 -10.16 -8.17 4.93
C LEU A 59 -10.46 -6.81 4.27
N GLN A 60 -11.45 -6.06 4.77
CA GLN A 60 -11.72 -4.69 4.32
C GLN A 60 -10.57 -3.73 4.67
N ARG A 61 -10.06 -3.75 5.90
CA ARG A 61 -8.89 -2.94 6.28
C ARG A 61 -7.67 -3.25 5.42
N SER A 62 -7.47 -4.52 5.08
CA SER A 62 -6.41 -4.94 4.16
C SER A 62 -6.59 -4.32 2.76
N ASN A 63 -7.83 -4.22 2.25
CA ASN A 63 -8.10 -3.49 1.01
C ASN A 63 -7.75 -2.00 1.14
N GLU A 64 -8.14 -1.35 2.23
CA GLU A 64 -7.80 0.05 2.49
C GLU A 64 -6.29 0.29 2.54
N GLN A 65 -5.52 -0.64 3.13
CA GLN A 65 -4.06 -0.56 3.17
C GLN A 65 -3.45 -0.64 1.77
N MET A 66 -3.95 -1.53 0.91
CA MET A 66 -3.50 -1.60 -0.49
C MET A 66 -3.78 -0.31 -1.26
N VAL A 67 -4.95 0.31 -1.05
CA VAL A 67 -5.28 1.61 -1.66
C VAL A 67 -4.34 2.71 -1.17
N LYS A 68 -4.06 2.76 0.14
CA LYS A 68 -3.09 3.72 0.72
C LYS A 68 -1.69 3.53 0.14
N LEU A 69 -1.23 2.29 0.03
CA LEU A 69 0.07 1.96 -0.58
C LEU A 69 0.12 2.42 -2.05
N ALA A 70 -0.93 2.13 -2.82
CA ALA A 70 -1.04 2.58 -4.22
C ALA A 70 -1.01 4.11 -4.33
N ALA A 71 -1.72 4.83 -3.45
CA ALA A 71 -1.71 6.29 -3.43
C ALA A 71 -0.31 6.86 -3.11
N ILE A 72 0.42 6.25 -2.16
CA ILE A 72 1.80 6.66 -1.83
C ILE A 72 2.71 6.46 -3.05
N LEU A 73 2.65 5.29 -3.68
CA LEU A 73 3.44 4.98 -4.87
C LEU A 73 3.12 5.92 -6.05
N GLN A 74 1.84 6.28 -6.23
CA GLN A 74 1.43 7.23 -7.25
C GLN A 74 2.01 8.63 -7.00
N ARG A 75 1.97 9.12 -5.75
CA ARG A 75 2.53 10.43 -5.37
C ARG A 75 4.03 10.51 -5.60
N GLN A 76 4.75 9.41 -5.37
CA GLN A 76 6.18 9.36 -5.69
C GLN A 76 6.45 9.53 -7.19
N LYS A 77 5.65 8.89 -8.06
CA LYS A 77 5.79 9.05 -9.52
C LYS A 77 5.53 10.49 -9.97
N THR A 78 4.60 11.21 -9.35
CA THR A 78 4.31 12.62 -9.67
C THR A 78 5.30 13.61 -9.04
N SER A 79 6.24 13.16 -8.20
CA SER A 79 7.23 14.04 -7.56
C SER A 79 8.35 14.48 -8.51
N SER A 80 8.47 13.90 -9.71
CA SER A 80 9.52 14.25 -10.68
C SER A 80 9.18 15.47 -11.55
N VAL A 81 8.41 16.44 -11.05
CA VAL A 81 8.23 17.73 -11.73
C VAL A 81 9.43 18.61 -11.41
N GLY A 82 10.47 18.45 -12.20
CA GLY A 82 11.67 19.27 -12.20
C GLY A 82 12.29 19.27 -13.59
N LEU A 83 13.02 20.32 -13.93
CA LEU A 83 13.79 20.36 -15.17
C LEU A 83 14.75 19.17 -15.19
N THR A 84 14.69 18.38 -16.26
CA THR A 84 15.68 17.34 -16.53
C THR A 84 17.07 17.99 -16.67
N SER A 85 18.14 17.19 -16.62
CA SER A 85 19.49 17.71 -16.85
C SER A 85 19.56 18.43 -18.20
N ASP A 86 18.93 17.85 -19.22
CA ASP A 86 18.85 18.41 -20.58
C ASP A 86 18.04 19.71 -20.62
N ASP A 87 16.90 19.78 -19.91
CA ASP A 87 16.12 21.02 -19.81
C ASP A 87 16.94 22.14 -19.14
N LYS A 88 17.76 21.81 -18.15
CA LYS A 88 18.65 22.78 -17.48
C LYS A 88 19.76 23.26 -18.40
N GLU A 89 20.34 22.36 -19.18
CA GLU A 89 21.42 22.66 -20.12
C GLU A 89 20.90 23.57 -21.24
N GLN A 90 19.74 23.24 -21.82
CA GLN A 90 19.06 24.09 -22.81
C GLN A 90 18.68 25.47 -22.24
N LEU A 91 18.22 25.53 -20.99
CA LEU A 91 17.92 26.82 -20.33
C LEU A 91 19.19 27.63 -20.06
N PHE A 92 20.31 26.98 -19.77
CA PHE A 92 21.60 27.65 -19.61
C PHE A 92 22.08 28.26 -20.92
N ASP A 93 21.96 27.53 -22.03
CA ASP A 93 22.34 28.01 -23.36
C ASP A 93 21.47 29.21 -23.78
N LEU A 94 20.16 29.13 -23.59
CA LEU A 94 19.22 30.20 -23.93
C LEU A 94 19.45 31.49 -23.12
N LEU A 95 19.89 31.37 -21.87
CA LEU A 95 20.24 32.52 -21.02
C LEU A 95 21.56 33.17 -21.45
N ASN A 96 22.53 32.38 -21.92
CA ASN A 96 23.80 32.88 -22.41
C ASN A 96 23.63 33.60 -23.76
N GLU A 97 22.81 33.06 -24.66
CA GLU A 97 22.48 33.71 -25.94
C GLU A 97 21.82 35.08 -25.72
N GLY A 98 20.91 35.19 -24.74
CA GLY A 98 20.26 36.47 -24.40
C GLY A 98 21.17 37.51 -23.72
N GLN A 99 22.38 37.12 -23.29
CA GLN A 99 23.36 38.02 -22.68
C GLN A 99 24.34 38.62 -23.70
N GLU A 100 24.51 38.00 -24.87
CA GLU A 100 25.42 38.49 -25.92
C GLU A 100 24.82 39.63 -26.76
N ASP A 101 23.49 39.86 -26.64
CA ASP A 101 22.75 40.90 -27.36
C ASP A 101 22.55 42.23 -26.57
N VAL A 102 23.26 42.44 -25.45
CA VAL A 102 23.18 43.68 -24.62
C VAL A 102 24.53 44.36 -24.44
#